data_AF-A0A7S1B1M5-F1
#
_entry.id   AF-A0A7S1B1M5-F1
#
_cell.length_a   1.000
_cell.length_b   1.000
_cell.length_c   1.000
_cell.angle_alpha   90.00
_cell.angle_beta   90.00
_cell.angle_gamma   90.00
#
_symmetry.space_group_name_H-M   'P 1'
#
loop_
_entity.id
_entity.type
_entity.pdbx_description
1 polymer ?
#
loop_
_entity_poly.entity_id
_entity_poly.type
_entity_poly.pdbx_seq_one_letter_code
_entity_poly.pdbx_strand_id
1 'polypeptide(L)'
;HEMKEYEANWSHVTAVRAVFASSRLTNLNQDPVQAMESLKACWRREPICTSVVIIFWQRYLCELAAESTSSGPLQAASLDFILKWMPLKADRGLPGDLVTAMQSAGWVRVAQVPRIFRPVVMSGPAVPSPRLELGPPARRGSEEGR
;
A
#
# COMPACT_ATOMS: atom_id res chain seq x y z
N HIS A 1 -1.41 26.22 -27.34
CA HIS A 1 -2.65 25.44 -27.53
C HIS A 1 -2.35 23.95 -27.72
N GLU A 2 -1.14 23.56 -28.15
CA GLU A 2 -0.76 22.15 -28.38
C GLU A 2 -0.65 21.25 -27.12
N MET A 3 -0.25 21.77 -25.95
CA MET A 3 0.02 20.93 -24.77
C MET A 3 -1.22 20.19 -24.23
N LYS A 4 -2.41 20.80 -24.32
CA LYS A 4 -3.68 20.19 -23.88
C LYS A 4 -4.15 19.07 -24.79
N GLU A 5 -3.79 19.11 -26.07
CA GLU A 5 -4.21 18.12 -27.07
C GLU A 5 -3.41 16.82 -26.91
N TYR A 6 -2.13 16.92 -26.55
CA TYR A 6 -1.28 15.75 -26.26
C TYR A 6 -1.67 15.03 -24.97
N GLU A 7 -2.00 15.76 -23.90
CA GLU A 7 -2.48 15.18 -22.63
C GLU A 7 -3.85 14.51 -22.78
N ALA A 8 -4.77 15.15 -23.51
CA ALA A 8 -6.09 14.58 -23.80
C ALA A 8 -5.96 13.29 -24.62
N ASN A 9 -5.12 13.27 -25.65
CA ASN A 9 -4.92 12.08 -26.47
C ASN A 9 -4.32 10.92 -25.66
N TRP A 10 -3.36 11.18 -24.76
CA TRP A 10 -2.77 10.13 -23.90
C TRP A 10 -3.78 9.57 -22.89
N SER A 11 -4.54 10.46 -22.23
CA SER A 11 -5.56 10.06 -21.24
C SER A 11 -6.73 9.32 -21.88
N HIS A 12 -7.21 9.75 -23.05
CA HIS A 12 -8.24 9.05 -23.81
C HIS A 12 -7.76 7.69 -24.34
N VAL A 13 -6.56 7.60 -24.92
CA VAL A 13 -6.02 6.33 -25.42
C VAL A 13 -5.75 5.35 -24.28
N THR A 14 -5.27 5.83 -23.13
CA THR A 14 -5.04 4.99 -21.94
C THR A 14 -6.35 4.53 -21.32
N ALA A 15 -7.34 5.42 -21.19
CA ALA A 15 -8.68 5.08 -20.71
C ALA A 15 -9.35 4.05 -21.62
N VAL A 16 -9.33 4.26 -22.93
CA VAL A 16 -9.91 3.33 -23.92
C VAL A 16 -9.17 1.98 -23.91
N ARG A 17 -7.83 1.98 -23.86
CA ARG A 17 -7.04 0.74 -23.76
C ARG A 17 -7.29 -0.02 -22.46
N ALA A 18 -7.57 0.67 -21.36
CA ALA A 18 -7.98 0.05 -20.11
C ALA A 18 -9.42 -0.52 -20.20
N VAL A 19 -10.34 0.17 -20.87
CA VAL A 19 -11.72 -0.31 -21.12
C VAL A 19 -11.75 -1.61 -21.94
N PHE A 20 -10.91 -1.71 -22.98
CA PHE A 20 -10.92 -2.88 -23.87
C PHE A 20 -9.99 -4.02 -23.44
N ALA A 21 -9.12 -3.80 -22.44
CA ALA A 21 -8.23 -4.84 -21.94
C ALA A 21 -8.77 -5.45 -20.66
N SER A 22 -8.90 -6.78 -20.62
CA SER A 22 -9.36 -7.49 -19.42
C SER A 22 -8.44 -7.18 -18.23
N SER A 23 -9.02 -6.55 -17.21
CA SER A 23 -8.36 -6.24 -15.94
C SER A 23 -8.31 -7.44 -14.99
N ARG A 24 -9.06 -8.51 -15.25
CA ARG A 24 -9.11 -9.72 -14.41
C ARG A 24 -7.86 -10.59 -14.55
N LEU A 25 -7.42 -11.16 -13.44
CA LEU A 25 -6.42 -12.23 -13.41
C LEU A 25 -7.11 -13.57 -13.72
N THR A 26 -7.01 -14.06 -14.96
CA THR A 26 -7.67 -15.31 -15.41
C THR A 26 -6.70 -16.49 -15.60
N ASN A 27 -5.39 -16.30 -15.41
CA ASN A 27 -4.38 -17.35 -15.64
C ASN A 27 -4.22 -18.28 -14.44
N LEU A 28 -5.19 -19.16 -14.22
CA LEU A 28 -5.14 -20.23 -13.21
C LEU A 28 -4.22 -21.40 -13.60
N ASN A 29 -3.75 -21.47 -14.85
CA ASN A 29 -2.96 -22.58 -15.39
C ASN A 29 -1.46 -22.27 -15.52
N GLN A 30 -0.99 -21.10 -15.06
CA GLN A 30 0.43 -20.71 -15.10
C GLN A 30 1.16 -21.14 -13.84
N ASP A 31 2.46 -21.43 -13.98
CA ASP A 31 3.35 -21.63 -12.84
C ASP A 31 3.28 -20.39 -11.89
N PRO A 32 3.12 -20.59 -10.57
CA PRO A 32 2.90 -19.49 -9.63
C PRO A 32 4.04 -18.47 -9.62
N VAL A 33 5.27 -18.89 -9.89
CA VAL A 33 6.42 -17.96 -9.96
C VAL A 33 6.28 -17.04 -11.18
N GLN A 34 5.98 -17.61 -12.36
CA GLN A 34 5.77 -16.84 -13.58
C GLN A 34 4.55 -15.90 -13.49
N ALA A 35 3.46 -16.37 -12.88
CA ALA A 35 2.26 -15.57 -12.66
C ALA A 35 2.56 -14.38 -11.72
N MET A 36 3.29 -14.61 -10.63
CA MET A 36 3.71 -13.55 -9.71
C MET A 36 4.67 -12.56 -10.35
N GLU A 37 5.62 -13.00 -11.18
CA GLU A 37 6.49 -12.10 -11.93
C GLU A 37 5.72 -11.24 -12.94
N SER A 38 4.76 -11.83 -13.65
CA SER A 38 3.87 -11.09 -14.56
C SER A 38 3.05 -10.03 -13.82
N LEU A 39 2.59 -10.36 -12.61
CA LEU A 39 1.84 -9.46 -11.75
C LEU A 39 2.73 -8.30 -11.24
N LYS A 40 3.94 -8.61 -10.77
CA LYS A 40 4.94 -7.60 -10.37
C LYS A 40 5.35 -6.70 -11.52
N ALA A 41 5.42 -7.21 -12.75
CA ALA A 41 5.64 -6.39 -13.93
C ALA A 41 4.52 -5.36 -14.13
N CYS A 42 3.26 -5.71 -13.84
CA CYS A 42 2.14 -4.77 -13.88
C CYS A 42 2.30 -3.65 -12.83
N TRP A 43 2.91 -3.91 -11.67
CA TRP A 43 3.14 -2.89 -10.63
C TRP A 43 4.15 -1.81 -11.05
N ARG A 44 5.04 -2.12 -12.00
CA ARG A 44 6.10 -1.20 -12.45
C ARG A 44 5.66 -0.28 -13.58
N ARG A 45 4.46 -0.48 -14.13
CA ARG A 45 3.92 0.37 -15.20
C ARG A 45 3.45 1.70 -14.62
N GLU A 46 3.37 2.72 -15.48
CA GLU A 46 2.86 4.03 -15.11
C GLU A 46 1.47 3.90 -14.45
N PRO A 47 1.30 4.34 -13.20
CA PRO A 47 0.09 4.09 -12.44
C PRO A 47 -1.05 5.01 -12.91
N ILE A 48 -2.25 4.45 -12.99
CA ILE A 48 -3.51 5.22 -13.03
C ILE A 48 -4.08 5.38 -11.60
N CYS A 49 -5.16 6.16 -11.45
CA CYS A 49 -5.74 6.47 -10.14
C CYS A 49 -6.10 5.22 -9.30
N THR A 50 -6.51 4.14 -9.96
CA THR A 50 -6.88 2.85 -9.36
C THR A 50 -5.70 1.90 -9.17
N SER A 51 -4.60 2.09 -9.90
CA SER A 51 -3.41 1.24 -9.79
C SER A 51 -2.85 1.25 -8.37
N VAL A 52 -2.83 2.42 -7.72
CA VAL A 52 -2.30 2.58 -6.37
C VAL A 52 -3.05 1.69 -5.37
N VAL A 53 -4.39 1.66 -5.46
CA VAL A 53 -5.23 0.85 -4.57
C VAL A 53 -5.00 -0.65 -4.82
N ILE A 54 -4.94 -1.06 -6.08
CA ILE A 54 -4.72 -2.46 -6.46
C ILE A 54 -3.32 -2.92 -5.99
N ILE A 55 -2.27 -2.14 -6.27
CA ILE A 55 -0.89 -2.45 -5.87
C ILE A 55 -0.77 -2.53 -4.35
N PHE A 56 -1.37 -1.57 -3.63
CA PHE A 56 -1.36 -1.56 -2.17
C PHE A 56 -1.90 -2.87 -1.60
N TRP A 57 -3.10 -3.26 -2.02
CA TRP A 57 -3.73 -4.48 -1.51
C TRP A 57 -2.99 -5.74 -1.93
N GLN A 58 -2.50 -5.82 -3.16
CA GLN A 58 -1.74 -6.99 -3.61
C GLN A 58 -0.43 -7.17 -2.84
N ARG A 59 0.28 -6.08 -2.55
CA ARG A 59 1.49 -6.12 -1.72
C ARG A 59 1.16 -6.49 -0.28
N TYR A 60 0.11 -5.90 0.30
CA TYR A 60 -0.36 -6.26 1.64
C TYR A 60 -0.70 -7.75 1.74
N LEU A 61 -1.38 -8.31 0.74
CA LEU A 61 -1.72 -9.73 0.68
C LEU A 61 -0.49 -10.64 0.54
N CYS A 62 0.57 -10.19 -0.12
CA CYS A 62 1.86 -10.91 -0.15
C CYS A 62 2.48 -10.97 1.25
N GLU A 63 2.51 -9.85 1.98
CA GLU A 63 3.04 -9.82 3.35
C GLU A 63 2.19 -10.70 4.28
N LEU A 64 0.85 -10.64 4.16
CA LEU A 64 -0.06 -11.49 4.92
C LEU A 64 0.18 -12.98 4.64
N ALA A 65 0.45 -13.35 3.39
CA ALA A 65 0.78 -14.72 3.02
C ALA A 65 2.13 -15.16 3.62
N ALA A 66 3.11 -14.25 3.72
CA ALA A 66 4.40 -14.50 4.36
C ALA A 66 4.26 -14.76 5.86
N GLU A 67 3.39 -14.03 6.55
CA GLU A 67 3.10 -14.25 7.98
C GLU A 67 2.29 -15.54 8.22
N SER A 68 1.39 -15.90 7.30
CA SER A 68 0.49 -17.04 7.47
C SER A 68 1.12 -18.39 7.12
N THR A 69 2.22 -18.40 6.35
CA THR A 69 2.81 -19.63 5.81
C THR A 69 4.17 -19.91 6.44
N SER A 70 4.26 -20.95 7.28
CA SER A 70 5.53 -21.36 7.91
C SER A 70 6.40 -22.27 7.03
N SER A 71 5.85 -22.89 5.98
CA SER A 71 6.52 -24.04 5.33
C SER A 71 6.07 -24.37 3.89
N GLY A 72 5.59 -23.39 3.11
CA GLY A 72 5.16 -23.58 1.71
C GLY A 72 5.79 -22.57 0.73
N PRO A 73 5.62 -22.77 -0.60
CA PRO A 73 6.12 -21.83 -1.60
C PRO A 73 5.40 -20.48 -1.48
N LEU A 74 6.11 -19.45 -1.01
CA LEU A 74 5.57 -18.13 -0.73
C LEU A 74 4.85 -17.51 -1.94
N GLN A 75 5.34 -17.77 -3.15
CA GLN A 75 4.74 -17.24 -4.38
C GLN A 75 3.35 -17.84 -4.64
N ALA A 76 3.16 -19.13 -4.38
CA ALA A 76 1.87 -19.79 -4.55
C ALA A 76 0.86 -19.25 -3.52
N ALA A 77 1.24 -19.18 -2.25
CA ALA A 77 0.39 -18.62 -1.20
C ALA A 77 0.03 -17.15 -1.48
N SER A 78 1.00 -16.31 -1.85
CA SER A 78 0.75 -14.91 -2.21
C SER A 78 -0.23 -14.78 -3.38
N LEU A 79 -0.04 -15.62 -4.40
CA LEU A 79 -0.90 -15.64 -5.58
C LEU A 79 -2.33 -16.07 -5.22
N ASP A 80 -2.51 -17.08 -4.37
CA ASP A 80 -3.81 -17.53 -3.90
C ASP A 80 -4.56 -16.43 -3.14
N PHE A 81 -3.87 -15.71 -2.25
CA PHE A 81 -4.45 -14.57 -1.54
C PHE A 81 -4.86 -13.44 -2.51
N ILE A 82 -4.02 -13.13 -3.50
CA ILE A 82 -4.31 -12.11 -4.51
C ILE A 82 -5.49 -12.53 -5.38
N LEU A 83 -5.53 -13.77 -5.88
CA LEU A 83 -6.63 -14.28 -6.70
C LEU A 83 -7.94 -14.33 -5.92
N LYS A 84 -7.88 -14.60 -4.62
CA LYS A 84 -9.06 -14.62 -3.75
C LYS A 84 -9.59 -13.22 -3.46
N TRP A 85 -8.73 -12.28 -3.11
CA TRP A 85 -9.15 -10.99 -2.54
C TRP A 85 -8.95 -9.78 -3.45
N MET A 86 -8.01 -9.80 -4.41
CA MET A 86 -7.75 -8.69 -5.32
C MET A 86 -7.39 -9.19 -6.74
N PRO A 87 -8.33 -9.82 -7.47
CA PRO A 87 -8.08 -10.51 -8.73
C PRO A 87 -7.95 -9.56 -9.94
N LEU A 88 -7.18 -8.48 -9.81
CA LEU A 88 -7.05 -7.43 -10.80
C LEU A 88 -5.60 -7.16 -11.20
N LYS A 89 -5.36 -6.77 -12.45
CA LYS A 89 -4.08 -6.21 -12.87
C LYS A 89 -4.02 -4.72 -12.57
N ALA A 90 -2.94 -4.30 -11.91
CA ALA A 90 -2.77 -2.93 -11.48
C ALA A 90 -2.71 -1.91 -12.63
N ASP A 91 -2.23 -2.30 -13.81
CA ASP A 91 -1.99 -1.39 -14.94
C ASP A 91 -3.25 -1.10 -15.78
N ARG A 92 -4.37 -1.78 -15.50
CA ARG A 92 -5.58 -1.74 -16.34
C ARG A 92 -6.91 -1.72 -15.59
N GLY A 93 -6.91 -1.87 -14.27
CA GLY A 93 -8.15 -1.89 -13.50
C GLY A 93 -8.85 -0.54 -13.52
N LEU A 94 -10.06 -0.45 -14.08
CA LEU A 94 -10.87 0.77 -14.00
C LEU A 94 -11.55 0.91 -12.63
N PRO A 95 -12.07 2.10 -12.26
CA PRO A 95 -12.80 2.27 -11.00
C PRO A 95 -13.99 1.31 -10.88
N GLY A 96 -14.72 1.08 -11.98
CA GLY A 96 -15.82 0.11 -12.02
C GLY A 96 -15.35 -1.33 -11.83
N ASP A 97 -14.22 -1.70 -12.45
CA ASP A 97 -13.62 -3.03 -12.31
C ASP A 97 -13.17 -3.27 -10.87
N LEU A 98 -12.56 -2.26 -10.25
CA LEU A 98 -12.12 -2.30 -8.86
C LEU A 98 -13.30 -2.57 -7.94
N VAL A 99 -14.35 -1.77 -8.03
CA VAL A 99 -15.56 -1.93 -7.20
C VAL A 99 -16.20 -3.29 -7.44
N THR A 100 -16.35 -3.71 -8.69
CA THR A 100 -16.96 -4.99 -9.06
C THR A 100 -16.14 -6.18 -8.55
N ALA A 101 -14.82 -6.16 -8.74
CA ALA A 101 -13.93 -7.22 -8.29
C ALA A 101 -13.94 -7.34 -6.76
N MET A 102 -13.83 -6.20 -6.06
CA MET A 102 -13.89 -6.16 -4.60
C MET A 102 -15.24 -6.69 -4.09
N GLN A 103 -16.37 -6.27 -4.65
CA GLN A 103 -17.67 -6.80 -4.27
C GLN A 103 -17.78 -8.32 -4.53
N SER A 104 -17.31 -8.78 -5.68
CA SER A 104 -17.32 -10.21 -6.03
C SER A 104 -16.40 -11.06 -5.16
N ALA A 105 -15.32 -10.47 -4.64
CA ALA A 105 -14.39 -11.09 -3.69
C ALA A 105 -14.87 -10.97 -2.23
N GLY A 106 -16.06 -10.43 -1.98
CA GLY A 106 -16.68 -10.35 -0.66
C GLY A 106 -16.27 -9.14 0.18
N TRP A 107 -15.65 -8.12 -0.42
CA TRP A 107 -15.38 -6.86 0.28
C TRP A 107 -16.68 -6.10 0.52
N VAL A 108 -16.80 -5.56 1.74
CA VAL A 108 -17.96 -4.77 2.14
C VAL A 108 -17.56 -3.30 2.28
N ARG A 109 -18.39 -2.41 1.73
CA ARG A 109 -18.23 -0.97 1.92
C ARG A 109 -18.66 -0.60 3.33
N VAL A 110 -17.74 0.00 4.09
CA VAL A 110 -18.02 0.49 5.44
C VAL A 110 -18.11 2.02 5.39
N ALA A 111 -19.27 2.58 5.77
CA ALA A 111 -19.51 4.03 5.72
C ALA A 111 -18.78 4.80 6.84
N GLN A 112 -18.49 4.13 7.96
CA GLN A 112 -17.78 4.69 9.09
C GLN A 112 -16.82 3.65 9.64
N VAL A 113 -15.54 4.01 9.79
CA VAL A 113 -14.53 3.10 10.36
C VAL A 113 -15.03 2.63 11.73
N PRO A 114 -15.27 1.32 11.94
CA PRO A 114 -15.84 0.85 13.19
C PRO A 114 -14.84 1.10 14.31
N ARG A 115 -15.30 1.70 15.42
CA ARG A 115 -14.44 2.03 16.59
C ARG A 115 -14.08 0.80 17.44
N ILE A 116 -13.92 -0.36 16.80
CA ILE A 116 -13.60 -1.65 17.43
C ILE A 116 -12.09 -1.87 17.55
N PHE A 117 -11.29 -1.24 16.68
CA PHE A 117 -9.84 -1.28 16.75
C PHE A 117 -9.37 -0.13 17.65
N ARG A 118 -9.28 -0.38 18.95
CA ARG A 118 -8.50 0.50 19.83
C ARG A 118 -7.04 0.24 19.50
N PRO A 119 -6.27 1.22 18.99
CA PRO A 119 -4.84 1.02 18.82
C PRO A 119 -4.29 0.64 20.19
N VAL A 120 -3.67 -0.53 20.29
CA VAL A 120 -2.77 -0.80 21.39
C VAL A 120 -1.61 0.16 21.16
N VAL A 121 -1.68 1.33 21.79
CA VAL A 121 -0.51 2.17 21.96
C VAL A 121 0.39 1.34 22.86
N MET A 122 1.35 0.63 22.28
CA MET A 122 2.46 0.09 23.04
C MET A 122 3.16 1.31 23.63
N SER A 123 2.80 1.67 24.85
CA SER A 123 3.58 2.61 25.65
C SER A 123 4.95 1.98 25.80
N GLY A 124 5.91 2.41 24.97
CA GLY A 124 7.31 2.10 25.20
C GLY A 124 7.68 2.53 26.63
N PRO A 125 8.65 1.86 27.27
CA PRO A 125 9.06 2.22 28.61
C PRO A 125 9.39 3.71 28.65
N ALA A 126 8.76 4.43 29.58
CA ALA A 126 9.00 5.84 29.79
C ALA A 126 10.50 6.04 30.00
N VAL A 127 11.18 6.60 29.00
CA VAL A 127 12.57 7.04 29.15
C VAL A 127 12.53 8.19 30.16
N PRO A 128 13.13 8.06 31.35
CA PRO A 128 13.20 9.17 32.28
C PRO A 128 14.00 10.29 31.62
N SER A 129 13.39 11.45 31.45
CA SER A 129 14.07 12.64 30.94
C SER A 129 15.29 12.97 31.81
N PRO A 130 16.45 13.29 31.23
CA PRO A 130 17.59 13.74 32.01
C PRO A 130 17.22 15.07 32.69
N ARG A 131 17.17 15.05 34.01
CA ARG A 131 17.07 16.25 34.85
C ARG A 131 18.25 17.15 34.48
N LEU A 132 17.99 18.33 33.93
CA LEU A 132 18.98 19.40 33.84
C LEU A 132 19.29 19.84 35.27
N GLU A 133 20.38 19.33 35.82
CA GLU A 133 20.98 19.83 37.06
C GLU A 133 21.34 21.29 36.85
N LEU A 134 20.57 22.19 37.46
CA LEU A 134 20.86 23.62 37.55
C LEU A 134 22.17 23.76 38.34
N GLY A 135 23.26 24.11 37.65
CA GLY A 135 24.55 24.38 38.30
C GLY A 135 24.45 25.50 39.36
N PRO A 136 25.29 25.45 40.41
CA PRO A 136 25.21 26.38 41.53
C PRO A 136 25.59 27.82 41.11
N PRO A 137 25.02 28.84 41.76
CA PRO A 137 25.30 30.24 41.43
C PRO A 137 26.74 30.62 41.77
N ALA A 138 27.41 31.30 40.83
CA ALA A 138 28.75 31.84 41.00
C ALA A 138 28.83 32.77 42.22
N ARG A 139 29.77 32.49 43.14
CA ARG A 139 30.05 33.35 44.29
C ARG A 139 30.80 34.61 43.84
N ARG A 140 30.21 35.72 44.26
CA ARG A 140 30.66 37.12 44.29
C ARG A 140 32.11 37.25 44.80
N GLY A 141 32.98 37.86 44.00
CA GLY A 141 34.25 38.42 44.46
C GLY A 141 34.08 39.91 44.76
N SER A 142 34.20 40.27 46.03
CA SER A 142 34.63 41.59 46.52
C SER A 142 36.06 41.34 47.03
N GLU A 143 37.09 42.14 46.79
CA GLU A 143 37.33 43.56 47.07
C GLU A 143 38.64 43.95 46.37
N GLU A 144 38.80 45.22 45.97
CA GLU A 144 40.09 45.91 46.11
C GLU A 144 39.79 47.41 46.18
N GLY A 145 40.13 48.05 47.31
CA GLY A 145 40.04 49.48 47.50
C GLY A 145 41.43 50.10 47.61
N ARG A 146 41.64 51.23 46.93
CA ARG A 146 42.24 52.48 47.44
C ARG A 146 42.35 53.48 46.30
#